data_AF-A0A969JFF8-F1
#
_entry.id   AF-A0A969JFF8-F1
#
_cell.length_a   1.000
_cell.length_b   1.000
_cell.length_c   1.000
_cell.angle_alpha   90.00
_cell.angle_beta   90.00
_cell.angle_gamma   90.00
#
_symmetry.space_group_name_H-M   'P 1'
#
loop_
_entity.id
_entity.type
_entity.pdbx_description
1 polymer ?
#
loop_
_entity_poly.entity_id
_entity_poly.type
_entity_poly.pdbx_seq_one_letter_code
_entity_poly.pdbx_strand_id
1 'polypeptide(L)'
;QFSFFSAGIGNTAYDISGNNGNAAIGYRPSFAGNPDTKWEAAEMINVGLEGTLWDGKLNFGIEYFNNITKDLLVTRQASILDISQGQAQINVGEMVNKGIDANLSTRGNFTKDFSYDIGLTFTQYTNEAVKINADGSDFLLFGAGRLGNIQRIEGGQPLSTFYGYINDGVFQSQAEVDAHAAMEYKRVGSWKFRDVNNDGKIDIEDQTFIGNPISKIPNWCRYYFALQRFLISKLSFSGIMVMIYLIIQSGGHTYVVS
;
A
#
# COMPACT_ATOMS: atom_id res chain seq x y z
N GLN A 1 21.68 2.24 15.45
CA GLN A 1 21.11 3.49 16.01
C GLN A 1 21.32 3.53 17.52
N PHE A 2 21.54 4.72 18.11
CA PHE A 2 21.77 4.88 19.56
C PHE A 2 20.51 5.28 20.31
N SER A 3 20.46 4.94 21.60
CA SER A 3 19.40 5.39 22.50
C SER A 3 19.67 6.82 22.97
N PHE A 4 18.63 7.64 23.04
CA PHE A 4 18.73 9.02 23.52
C PHE A 4 17.94 9.20 24.82
N PHE A 5 18.41 10.14 25.64
CA PHE A 5 17.75 10.54 26.87
C PHE A 5 17.44 12.04 26.81
N SER A 6 16.32 12.45 27.41
CA SER A 6 15.95 13.87 27.55
C SER A 6 15.56 14.21 28.98
N ALA A 7 15.66 15.50 29.30
CA ALA A 7 15.28 16.07 30.57
C ALA A 7 14.45 17.33 30.33
N GLY A 8 13.41 17.55 31.14
CA GLY A 8 12.55 18.72 31.02
C GLY A 8 11.59 18.87 32.19
N ILE A 9 11.38 20.10 32.64
CA ILE A 9 10.60 20.44 33.84
C ILE A 9 9.17 19.85 33.79
N GLY A 10 8.54 19.80 32.62
CA GLY A 10 7.18 19.27 32.48
C GLY A 10 7.05 17.74 32.39
N ASN A 11 8.15 16.99 32.25
CA ASN A 11 8.09 15.54 31.97
C ASN A 11 8.98 14.69 32.87
N THR A 12 10.04 15.27 33.44
CA THR A 12 11.03 14.53 34.23
C THR A 12 11.37 15.18 35.56
N ALA A 13 10.74 16.32 35.91
CA ALA A 13 10.95 16.93 37.21
C ALA A 13 9.99 16.33 38.25
N TYR A 14 10.55 15.89 39.38
CA TYR A 14 9.78 15.40 40.52
C TYR A 14 10.40 15.92 41.81
N ASP A 15 9.55 16.25 42.77
CA ASP A 15 10.01 16.58 44.11
C ASP A 15 10.30 15.29 44.89
N ILE A 16 11.54 14.85 44.83
CA ILE A 16 12.04 13.68 45.57
C ILE A 16 12.18 13.95 47.08
N SER A 17 12.00 15.21 47.51
CA SER A 17 12.16 15.64 48.90
C SER A 17 10.83 15.72 49.66
N GLY A 18 9.69 15.57 48.98
CA GLY A 18 8.35 15.63 49.57
C GLY A 18 7.92 17.02 50.06
N ASN A 19 8.69 18.05 49.73
CA ASN A 19 8.38 19.45 49.99
C ASN A 19 8.01 20.11 48.65
N ASN A 20 6.70 20.37 48.46
CA ASN A 20 6.02 20.83 47.24
C ASN A 20 6.51 22.17 46.61
N GLY A 21 7.78 22.55 46.83
CA GLY A 21 8.44 23.73 46.29
C GLY A 21 9.76 23.46 45.57
N ASN A 22 10.35 22.24 45.61
CA ASN A 22 11.66 21.97 45.00
C ASN A 22 11.66 20.69 44.14
N ALA A 23 11.21 20.79 42.89
CA ALA A 23 11.31 19.69 41.94
C ALA A 23 12.73 19.56 41.36
N ALA A 24 13.31 18.36 41.42
CA ALA A 24 14.59 18.04 40.80
C ALA A 24 14.37 17.48 39.39
N ILE A 25 15.18 17.91 38.42
CA ILE A 25 15.09 17.44 37.03
C ILE A 25 15.77 16.07 36.92
N GLY A 26 15.00 15.05 36.54
CA GLY A 26 15.50 13.73 36.15
C GLY A 26 15.69 13.56 34.64
N TYR A 27 16.06 12.36 34.23
CA TYR A 27 16.20 11.95 32.84
C TYR A 27 15.20 10.84 32.50
N ARG A 28 14.70 10.86 31.26
CA ARG A 28 13.91 9.76 30.69
C ARG A 28 14.49 9.32 29.35
N PRO A 29 14.30 8.07 28.92
CA PRO A 29 14.50 7.69 27.53
C PRO A 29 13.63 8.56 26.63
N SER A 30 14.23 9.17 25.60
CA SER A 30 13.52 9.92 24.57
C SER A 30 13.47 9.18 23.24
N PHE A 31 14.36 8.21 23.03
CA PHE A 31 14.42 7.40 21.83
C PHE A 31 15.05 6.05 22.15
N ALA A 32 14.37 4.96 21.78
CA ALA A 32 14.93 3.62 21.83
C ALA A 32 15.84 3.42 20.61
N GLY A 33 17.13 3.15 20.83
CA GLY A 33 18.05 2.78 19.76
C GLY A 33 18.00 1.28 19.46
N ASN A 34 18.40 0.91 18.24
CA ASN A 34 18.63 -0.49 17.86
C ASN A 34 20.06 -0.61 17.26
N PRO A 35 20.99 -1.32 17.91
CA PRO A 35 22.34 -1.51 17.36
C PRO A 35 22.37 -2.40 16.11
N ASP A 36 21.35 -3.26 15.93
CA ASP A 36 21.28 -4.23 14.83
C ASP A 36 20.69 -3.61 13.54
N THR A 37 20.27 -2.35 13.58
CA THR A 37 19.78 -1.62 12.40
C THR A 37 20.84 -1.62 11.30
N LYS A 38 20.47 -2.10 10.12
CA LYS A 38 21.27 -2.08 8.89
C LYS A 38 20.51 -1.43 7.75
N TRP A 39 21.23 -1.09 6.68
CA TRP A 39 20.64 -0.55 5.46
C TRP A 39 19.76 -1.59 4.77
N GLU A 40 18.69 -1.12 4.13
CA GLU A 40 17.95 -1.91 3.14
C GLU A 40 18.85 -2.18 1.93
N ALA A 41 18.74 -3.37 1.36
CA ALA A 41 19.46 -3.74 0.14
C ALA A 41 18.45 -4.02 -0.97
N ALA A 42 18.68 -3.47 -2.17
CA ALA A 42 17.84 -3.71 -3.33
C ALA A 42 18.59 -4.56 -4.36
N GLU A 43 18.01 -5.70 -4.73
CA GLU A 43 18.46 -6.57 -5.80
C GLU A 43 17.50 -6.40 -6.99
N MET A 44 18.00 -5.93 -8.13
CA MET A 44 17.18 -5.64 -9.29
C MET A 44 17.66 -6.46 -10.48
N ILE A 45 16.72 -7.15 -11.13
CA ILE A 45 16.93 -7.83 -12.40
C ILE A 45 16.01 -7.19 -13.42
N ASN A 46 16.58 -6.70 -14.52
CA ASN A 46 15.86 -6.19 -15.66
C ASN A 46 16.30 -6.94 -16.91
N VAL A 47 15.35 -7.47 -17.67
CA VAL A 47 15.58 -8.18 -18.92
C VAL A 47 14.72 -7.54 -20.00
N GLY A 48 15.37 -6.88 -20.95
CA GLY A 48 14.71 -6.14 -22.01
C GLY A 48 14.99 -6.70 -23.40
N LEU A 49 14.01 -6.56 -24.27
CA LEU A 49 14.16 -6.67 -25.72
C LEU A 49 13.68 -5.36 -26.35
N GLU A 50 14.57 -4.71 -27.07
CA GLU A 50 14.26 -3.53 -27.85
C GLU A 50 14.54 -3.77 -29.33
N GLY A 51 13.79 -3.09 -30.18
CA GLY A 51 13.97 -3.25 -31.61
C GLY A 51 13.31 -2.16 -32.43
N THR A 52 13.92 -1.92 -33.58
CA THR A 52 13.41 -1.04 -34.61
C THR A 52 13.23 -1.85 -35.89
N LEU A 53 12.03 -1.78 -36.48
CA LEU A 53 11.66 -2.47 -37.70
C LEU A 53 11.22 -1.47 -38.78
N TRP A 54 11.30 -1.92 -40.03
CA TRP A 54 10.84 -1.18 -41.22
C TRP A 54 11.41 0.24 -41.34
N ASP A 55 12.74 0.35 -41.27
CA ASP A 55 13.47 1.62 -41.40
C ASP A 55 13.00 2.70 -40.42
N GLY A 56 12.74 2.33 -39.17
CA GLY A 56 12.33 3.27 -38.12
C GLY A 56 10.82 3.52 -38.02
N LYS A 57 10.02 2.82 -38.84
CA LYS A 57 8.55 2.98 -38.82
C LYS A 57 7.90 2.31 -37.63
N LEU A 58 8.49 1.27 -37.06
CA LEU A 58 8.04 0.67 -35.80
C LEU A 58 9.23 0.58 -34.84
N ASN A 59 9.06 1.11 -33.63
CA ASN A 59 9.96 0.87 -32.51
C ASN A 59 9.17 0.20 -31.40
N PHE A 60 9.76 -0.80 -30.79
CA PHE A 60 9.19 -1.47 -29.63
C PHE A 60 10.26 -1.69 -28.58
N GLY A 61 9.83 -1.72 -27.33
CA GLY A 61 10.61 -2.18 -26.21
C GLY A 61 9.70 -2.96 -25.29
N ILE A 62 10.15 -4.11 -24.83
CA ILE A 62 9.50 -4.85 -23.76
C ILE A 62 10.56 -5.19 -22.72
N GLU A 63 10.27 -4.90 -21.48
CA GLU A 63 11.14 -5.10 -20.33
C GLU A 63 10.38 -5.88 -19.27
N TYR A 64 11.01 -6.93 -18.75
CA TYR A 64 10.60 -7.56 -17.51
C TYR A 64 11.52 -7.10 -16.40
N PHE A 65 10.93 -6.63 -15.30
CA PHE A 65 11.67 -6.23 -14.11
C PHE A 65 11.26 -7.07 -12.90
N ASN A 66 12.23 -7.32 -12.03
CA ASN A 66 12.04 -7.96 -10.73
C ASN A 66 12.98 -7.30 -9.71
N ASN A 67 12.39 -6.53 -8.80
CA ASN A 67 13.10 -5.79 -7.76
C ASN A 67 12.77 -6.40 -6.40
N ILE A 68 13.76 -6.94 -5.73
CA ILE A 68 13.66 -7.51 -4.38
C ILE A 68 14.35 -6.54 -3.42
N THR A 69 13.59 -6.00 -2.46
CA THR A 69 14.16 -5.22 -1.36
C THR A 69 14.29 -6.13 -0.14
N LYS A 70 15.52 -6.38 0.27
CA LYS A 70 15.90 -7.13 1.47
C LYS A 70 16.11 -6.19 2.64
N ASP A 71 15.90 -6.74 3.83
CA ASP A 71 16.06 -6.03 5.09
C ASP A 71 15.23 -4.74 5.15
N LEU A 72 13.98 -4.80 4.67
CA LEU A 72 13.02 -3.70 4.68
C LEU A 72 13.05 -2.98 6.03
N LEU A 73 13.26 -1.68 6.03
CA LEU A 73 13.50 -0.87 7.21
C LEU A 73 12.25 -0.07 7.54
N VAL A 74 11.73 -0.28 8.75
CA VAL A 74 10.53 0.42 9.23
C VAL A 74 10.73 0.93 10.63
N THR A 75 9.97 1.96 11.00
CA THR A 75 9.86 2.36 12.39
C THR A 75 9.21 1.24 13.19
N ARG A 76 9.89 0.78 14.25
CA ARG A 76 9.37 -0.20 15.19
C ARG A 76 8.03 0.26 15.76
N GLN A 77 7.04 -0.65 15.79
CA GLN A 77 5.75 -0.34 16.38
C GLN A 77 5.90 -0.25 17.90
N ALA A 78 5.48 0.87 18.48
CA ALA A 78 5.58 1.09 19.92
C ALA A 78 4.68 0.10 20.67
N SER A 79 5.24 -0.57 21.67
CA SER A 79 4.44 -1.31 22.65
C SER A 79 3.75 -0.34 23.61
N ILE A 80 2.66 -0.77 24.25
CA ILE A 80 2.01 0.00 25.33
C ILE A 80 2.97 0.32 26.49
N LEU A 81 4.05 -0.46 26.63
CA LEU A 81 5.10 -0.25 27.62
C LEU A 81 6.12 0.82 27.21
N ASP A 82 6.15 1.23 25.93
CA ASP A 82 7.08 2.22 25.39
C ASP A 82 6.56 3.66 25.61
N ILE A 83 6.33 4.03 26.86
CA ILE A 83 5.70 5.31 27.20
C ILE A 83 6.60 6.48 26.75
N SER A 84 6.12 7.28 25.81
CA SER A 84 6.66 8.59 25.42
C SER A 84 8.09 8.61 24.82
N GLN A 85 8.58 7.48 24.33
CA GLN A 85 9.87 7.38 23.64
C GLN A 85 9.70 7.20 22.12
N GLY A 86 10.56 7.84 21.34
CA GLY A 86 10.70 7.55 19.91
C GLY A 86 11.20 6.12 19.68
N GLN A 87 10.89 5.57 18.52
CA GLN A 87 11.16 4.17 18.17
C GLN A 87 12.27 4.05 17.15
N ALA A 88 13.13 3.04 17.34
CA ALA A 88 14.20 2.72 16.39
C ALA A 88 13.65 2.30 15.03
N GLN A 89 14.51 2.38 14.02
CA GLN A 89 14.31 1.67 12.77
C GLN A 89 14.74 0.21 12.94
N ILE A 90 13.90 -0.72 12.49
CA ILE A 90 14.14 -2.17 12.53
C ILE A 90 14.02 -2.75 11.12
N ASN A 91 14.86 -3.73 10.81
CA ASN A 91 14.79 -4.46 9.55
C ASN A 91 13.78 -5.61 9.73
N VAL A 92 12.68 -5.56 8.98
CA VAL A 92 11.49 -6.38 9.20
C VAL A 92 11.25 -7.43 8.12
N GLY A 93 11.99 -7.43 7.01
CA GLY A 93 11.90 -8.54 6.07
C GLY A 93 12.17 -8.17 4.63
N GLU A 94 11.39 -8.75 3.72
CA GLU A 94 11.63 -8.68 2.29
C GLU A 94 10.35 -8.34 1.53
N MET A 95 10.47 -7.52 0.49
CA MET A 95 9.40 -7.22 -0.45
C MET A 95 9.88 -7.42 -1.89
N VAL A 96 8.93 -7.74 -2.77
CA VAL A 96 9.17 -7.86 -4.20
C VAL A 96 8.26 -6.92 -4.98
N ASN A 97 8.81 -6.30 -6.01
CA ASN A 97 8.07 -5.55 -7.01
C ASN A 97 8.50 -6.05 -8.39
N LYS A 98 7.58 -6.68 -9.11
CA LYS A 98 7.87 -7.32 -10.39
C LYS A 98 6.79 -7.04 -11.41
N GLY A 99 7.16 -6.97 -12.67
CA GLY A 99 6.25 -6.55 -13.71
C GLY A 99 6.85 -6.57 -15.10
N ILE A 100 6.03 -6.12 -16.04
CA ILE A 100 6.41 -5.91 -17.43
C ILE A 100 6.16 -4.43 -17.74
N ASP A 101 7.13 -3.80 -18.39
CA ASP A 101 6.97 -2.49 -19.01
C ASP A 101 7.16 -2.64 -20.52
N ALA A 102 6.26 -2.06 -21.30
CA ALA A 102 6.24 -2.19 -22.74
C ALA A 102 5.96 -0.83 -23.38
N ASN A 103 6.72 -0.53 -24.41
CA ASN A 103 6.50 0.62 -25.27
C ASN A 103 6.39 0.17 -26.72
N LEU A 104 5.51 0.84 -27.45
CA LEU A 104 5.30 0.61 -28.88
C LEU A 104 5.09 1.97 -29.53
N SER A 105 5.91 2.31 -30.51
CA SER A 105 5.72 3.51 -31.31
C SER A 105 5.76 3.18 -32.78
N THR A 106 4.83 3.76 -33.54
CA THR A 106 4.75 3.59 -34.99
C THR A 106 4.60 4.94 -35.66
N ARG A 107 5.26 5.11 -36.81
CA ARG A 107 5.19 6.33 -37.62
C ARG A 107 5.19 6.01 -39.10
N GLY A 108 4.51 6.84 -39.88
CA GLY A 108 4.47 6.66 -41.32
C GLY A 108 3.52 7.60 -42.02
N ASN A 109 3.22 7.29 -43.29
CA ASN A 109 2.30 8.04 -44.13
C ASN A 109 1.21 7.09 -44.65
N PHE A 110 -0.06 7.37 -44.39
CA PHE A 110 -1.17 6.65 -45.05
C PHE A 110 -1.38 7.17 -46.48
N THR A 111 -1.20 8.47 -46.72
CA THR A 111 -1.23 9.10 -48.05
C THR A 111 -0.14 10.18 -48.12
N LYS A 112 0.06 10.81 -49.30
CA LYS A 112 1.04 11.92 -49.45
C LYS A 112 0.75 13.10 -48.50
N ASP A 113 -0.51 13.30 -48.14
CA ASP A 113 -0.96 14.42 -47.30
C ASP A 113 -1.30 13.97 -45.87
N PHE A 114 -1.18 12.67 -45.56
CA PHE A 114 -1.54 12.09 -44.28
C PHE A 114 -0.37 11.32 -43.68
N SER A 115 0.30 11.93 -42.71
CA SER A 115 1.29 11.30 -41.84
C SER A 115 0.69 10.99 -40.48
N TYR A 116 1.22 9.96 -39.82
CA TYR A 116 0.87 9.57 -38.46
C TYR A 116 2.10 9.29 -37.61
N ASP A 117 1.98 9.55 -36.31
CA ASP A 117 2.94 9.18 -35.28
C ASP A 117 2.19 8.84 -33.99
N ILE A 118 2.28 7.58 -33.58
CA ILE A 118 1.53 7.02 -32.46
C ILE A 118 2.52 6.37 -31.51
N GLY A 119 2.46 6.72 -30.23
CA GLY A 119 3.26 6.10 -29.17
C GLY A 119 2.37 5.60 -28.04
N LEU A 120 2.48 4.32 -27.72
CA LEU A 120 1.77 3.65 -26.64
C LEU A 120 2.77 3.14 -25.60
N THR A 121 2.39 3.27 -24.34
CA THR A 121 3.09 2.62 -23.22
C THR A 121 2.12 1.84 -22.38
N PHE A 122 2.59 0.70 -21.91
CA PHE A 122 1.86 -0.25 -21.11
C PHE A 122 2.78 -0.77 -20.01
N THR A 123 2.35 -0.64 -18.76
CA THR A 123 3.06 -1.20 -17.62
C THR A 123 2.09 -2.06 -16.82
N GLN A 124 2.51 -3.27 -16.49
CA GLN A 124 1.82 -4.14 -15.56
C GLN A 124 2.77 -4.49 -14.43
N TYR A 125 2.35 -4.33 -13.18
CA TYR A 125 3.19 -4.72 -12.05
C TYR A 125 2.40 -5.26 -10.87
N THR A 126 3.11 -6.04 -10.07
CA THR A 126 2.67 -6.59 -8.79
C THR A 126 3.69 -6.20 -7.73
N ASN A 127 3.19 -5.92 -6.55
CA ASN A 127 4.01 -5.67 -5.38
C ASN A 127 3.49 -6.53 -4.23
N GLU A 128 4.40 -7.11 -3.46
CA GLU A 128 4.10 -8.11 -2.45
C GLU A 128 5.15 -8.04 -1.33
N ALA A 129 4.71 -8.10 -0.07
CA ALA A 129 5.61 -8.42 1.03
C ALA A 129 5.86 -9.93 1.03
N VAL A 130 7.11 -10.35 0.88
CA VAL A 130 7.49 -11.77 0.86
C VAL A 130 7.52 -12.33 2.28
N LYS A 131 8.09 -11.55 3.21
CA LYS A 131 8.20 -11.92 4.61
C LYS A 131 8.21 -10.67 5.47
N ILE A 132 7.51 -10.73 6.60
CA ILE A 132 7.55 -9.71 7.65
C ILE A 132 7.84 -10.39 8.99
N ASN A 133 8.72 -9.77 9.79
CA ASN A 133 9.02 -10.07 11.17
C ASN A 133 9.35 -8.76 11.88
N ALA A 134 8.35 -8.20 12.56
CA ALA A 134 8.47 -7.00 13.37
C ALA A 134 8.44 -7.41 14.85
N ASP A 135 9.60 -7.76 15.40
CA ASP A 135 9.78 -8.19 16.80
C ASP A 135 8.84 -9.32 17.23
N GLY A 136 8.70 -10.34 16.39
CA GLY A 136 7.84 -11.50 16.66
C GLY A 136 6.42 -11.39 16.10
N SER A 137 6.03 -10.24 15.55
CA SER A 137 4.83 -10.09 14.71
C SER A 137 5.15 -10.42 13.25
N ASP A 138 4.29 -11.21 12.60
CA ASP A 138 4.37 -11.54 11.17
C ASP A 138 3.67 -10.52 10.25
N PHE A 139 3.16 -9.44 10.84
CA PHE A 139 2.57 -8.32 10.13
C PHE A 139 2.97 -6.97 10.74
N LEU A 140 2.78 -5.93 9.94
CA LEU A 140 2.81 -4.53 10.38
C LEU A 140 1.44 -3.90 10.16
N LEU A 141 1.07 -3.03 11.07
CA LEU A 141 -0.16 -2.23 11.01
C LEU A 141 0.19 -0.76 10.79
N PHE A 142 -0.45 -0.16 9.80
CA PHE A 142 -0.33 1.25 9.45
C PHE A 142 -1.70 1.91 9.42
N GLY A 143 -1.73 3.21 9.71
CA GLY A 143 -2.97 3.94 9.91
C GLY A 143 -2.83 5.43 9.69
N ALA A 144 -3.96 6.07 9.36
CA ALA A 144 -4.02 7.52 9.19
C ALA A 144 -4.92 8.13 10.28
N GLY A 145 -4.30 8.79 11.26
CA GLY A 145 -4.98 9.66 12.22
C GLY A 145 -6.06 8.96 13.05
N ARG A 146 -7.27 9.54 13.09
CA ARG A 146 -8.38 9.12 13.98
C ARG A 146 -9.00 7.77 13.62
N LEU A 147 -8.70 7.22 12.45
CA LEU A 147 -9.26 5.95 11.97
C LEU A 147 -8.50 4.73 12.50
N GLY A 148 -7.40 4.95 13.22
CA GLY A 148 -6.54 3.87 13.69
C GLY A 148 -5.80 3.18 12.54
N ASN A 149 -5.35 1.96 12.81
CA ASN A 149 -4.68 1.13 11.83
C ASN A 149 -5.68 0.55 10.85
N ILE A 150 -5.58 0.93 9.58
CA ILE A 150 -6.48 0.52 8.50
C ILE A 150 -5.76 -0.27 7.41
N GLN A 151 -4.43 -0.33 7.47
CA GLN A 151 -3.58 -1.04 6.53
C GLN A 151 -2.78 -2.10 7.28
N ARG A 152 -2.64 -3.26 6.65
CA ARG A 152 -1.81 -4.37 7.13
C ARG A 152 -0.83 -4.77 6.04
N ILE A 153 0.44 -4.90 6.42
CA ILE A 153 1.50 -5.45 5.58
C ILE A 153 1.84 -6.81 6.17
N GLU A 154 1.68 -7.87 5.38
CA GLU A 154 1.87 -9.25 5.79
C GLU A 154 2.43 -10.06 4.63
N GLY A 155 3.17 -11.13 4.94
CA GLY A 155 3.70 -12.06 3.93
C GLY A 155 2.62 -12.56 2.97
N GLY A 156 2.91 -12.56 1.68
CA GLY A 156 2.00 -12.99 0.61
C GLY A 156 0.94 -11.96 0.21
N GLN A 157 0.92 -10.78 0.87
CA GLN A 157 -0.02 -9.71 0.56
C GLN A 157 0.70 -8.52 -0.07
N PRO A 158 0.01 -7.76 -0.93
CA PRO A 158 0.53 -6.48 -1.40
C PRO A 158 0.77 -5.50 -0.28
N LEU A 159 1.74 -4.60 -0.47
CA LEU A 159 1.98 -3.55 0.50
C LEU A 159 0.73 -2.66 0.64
N SER A 160 0.50 -2.23 1.87
CA SER A 160 -0.58 -1.31 2.23
C SER A 160 -1.99 -1.82 1.91
N THR A 161 -2.21 -3.14 1.98
CA THR A 161 -3.54 -3.75 1.85
C THR A 161 -4.43 -3.30 3.01
N PHE A 162 -5.68 -2.94 2.72
CA PHE A 162 -6.66 -2.56 3.74
C PHE A 162 -7.10 -3.78 4.53
N TYR A 163 -7.13 -3.64 5.85
CA TYR A 163 -7.49 -4.71 6.78
C TYR A 163 -8.54 -4.21 7.77
N GLY A 164 -9.60 -4.98 7.96
CA GLY A 164 -10.69 -4.63 8.85
C GLY A 164 -11.95 -5.47 8.63
N TYR A 165 -13.07 -4.98 9.15
CA TYR A 165 -14.36 -5.67 9.05
C TYR A 165 -15.01 -5.49 7.68
N ILE A 166 -15.65 -6.56 7.18
CA ILE A 166 -16.53 -6.48 6.00
C ILE A 166 -17.89 -5.96 6.44
N ASN A 167 -18.31 -4.81 5.92
CA ASN A 167 -19.62 -4.22 6.19
C ASN A 167 -20.64 -4.65 5.11
N ASP A 168 -21.61 -5.48 5.49
CA ASP A 168 -22.71 -5.97 4.64
C ASP A 168 -23.95 -5.04 4.67
N GLY A 169 -23.76 -3.79 5.11
CA GLY A 169 -24.76 -2.73 5.13
C GLY A 169 -25.24 -2.39 6.54
N VAL A 170 -26.52 -2.07 6.65
CA VAL A 170 -27.16 -1.77 7.95
C VAL A 170 -28.33 -2.69 8.16
N PHE A 171 -28.60 -3.04 9.43
CA PHE A 171 -29.79 -3.83 9.77
C PHE A 171 -31.06 -3.05 9.44
N GLN A 172 -31.92 -3.63 8.61
CA GLN A 172 -33.18 -3.03 8.16
C GLN A 172 -34.37 -3.43 9.04
N SER A 173 -34.28 -4.56 9.75
CA SER A 173 -35.37 -5.09 10.56
C SER A 173 -34.89 -5.78 11.83
N GLN A 174 -35.78 -5.92 12.81
CA GLN A 174 -35.48 -6.65 14.05
C GLN A 174 -35.19 -8.13 13.78
N ALA A 175 -35.85 -8.73 12.79
CA ALA A 175 -35.58 -10.12 12.39
C ALA A 175 -34.14 -10.31 11.91
N GLU A 176 -33.58 -9.35 11.16
CA GLU A 176 -32.17 -9.40 10.76
C GLU A 176 -31.22 -9.27 11.96
N VAL A 177 -31.58 -8.43 12.94
CA VAL A 177 -30.81 -8.26 14.18
C VAL A 177 -30.77 -9.56 14.97
N ASP A 178 -31.91 -10.21 15.15
CA ASP A 178 -32.04 -11.42 15.97
C ASP A 178 -31.38 -12.63 15.30
N ALA A 179 -31.42 -12.71 13.97
CA ALA A 179 -30.83 -13.80 13.19
C ALA A 179 -29.30 -13.67 12.99
N HIS A 180 -28.70 -12.52 13.28
CA HIS A 180 -27.28 -12.27 13.04
C HIS A 180 -26.40 -12.60 14.25
N ALA A 181 -25.10 -12.81 14.01
CA ALA A 181 -24.07 -13.04 15.01
C ALA A 181 -24.12 -12.02 16.17
N ALA A 182 -23.61 -12.43 17.33
CA ALA A 182 -23.58 -11.57 18.51
C ALA A 182 -22.56 -10.45 18.32
N MET A 183 -22.98 -9.20 18.52
CA MET A 183 -22.16 -8.02 18.29
C MET A 183 -22.51 -6.92 19.32
N GLU A 184 -21.51 -6.13 19.73
CA GLU A 184 -21.75 -4.95 20.56
C GLU A 184 -22.61 -3.92 19.81
N TYR A 185 -23.57 -3.30 20.52
CA TYR A 185 -24.49 -2.30 19.95
C TYR A 185 -25.42 -2.76 18.81
N LYS A 186 -25.61 -4.07 18.63
CA LYS A 186 -26.49 -4.66 17.61
C LYS A 186 -27.94 -4.19 17.73
N ARG A 187 -28.41 -3.42 16.75
CA ARG A 187 -29.79 -2.90 16.65
C ARG A 187 -30.17 -2.51 15.21
N VAL A 188 -31.45 -2.30 14.94
CA VAL A 188 -31.92 -1.76 13.66
C VAL A 188 -31.23 -0.42 13.37
N GLY A 189 -30.70 -0.27 12.16
CA GLY A 189 -29.93 0.89 11.72
C GLY A 189 -28.43 0.88 12.09
N SER A 190 -27.97 -0.06 12.92
CA SER A 190 -26.52 -0.26 13.14
C SER A 190 -25.86 -0.97 11.95
N TRP A 191 -24.53 -0.84 11.83
CA TRP A 191 -23.76 -1.56 10.81
C TRP A 191 -23.83 -3.06 11.02
N LYS A 192 -23.91 -3.80 9.92
CA LYS A 192 -23.92 -5.25 9.88
C LYS A 192 -22.56 -5.73 9.39
N PHE A 193 -21.73 -6.22 10.31
CA PHE A 193 -20.44 -6.81 9.94
C PHE A 193 -20.57 -8.29 9.66
N ARG A 194 -19.77 -8.80 8.74
CA ARG A 194 -19.76 -10.23 8.43
C ARG A 194 -19.01 -11.00 9.51
N ASP A 195 -19.62 -12.08 9.98
CA ASP A 195 -18.95 -13.14 10.72
C ASP A 195 -18.12 -13.96 9.72
N VAL A 196 -16.80 -13.80 9.76
CA VAL A 196 -15.88 -14.36 8.77
C VAL A 196 -15.46 -15.78 9.17
N ASN A 197 -15.32 -16.05 10.46
CA ASN A 197 -14.91 -17.36 10.97
C ASN A 197 -16.11 -18.31 11.25
N ASN A 198 -17.35 -17.80 11.16
CA ASN A 198 -18.63 -18.48 11.42
C ASN A 198 -18.77 -19.01 12.86
N ASP A 199 -18.23 -18.31 13.85
CA ASP A 199 -18.32 -18.71 15.26
C ASP A 199 -19.57 -18.16 15.99
N GLY A 200 -20.37 -17.32 15.29
CA GLY A 200 -21.59 -16.73 15.79
C GLY A 200 -21.38 -15.45 16.60
N LYS A 201 -20.19 -14.86 16.59
CA LYS A 201 -19.86 -13.58 17.23
C LYS A 201 -19.12 -12.68 16.23
N ILE A 202 -19.13 -11.37 16.50
CA ILE A 202 -18.33 -10.39 15.77
C ILE A 202 -17.27 -9.86 16.73
N ASP A 203 -16.01 -10.24 16.53
CA ASP A 203 -14.88 -9.81 17.34
C ASP A 203 -13.61 -9.52 16.50
N ILE A 204 -12.43 -9.52 17.12
CA ILE A 204 -11.18 -9.18 16.40
C ILE A 204 -10.79 -10.21 15.34
N GLU A 205 -11.27 -11.45 15.47
CA GLU A 205 -11.00 -12.56 14.55
C GLU A 205 -11.76 -12.42 13.22
N ASP A 206 -12.78 -11.55 13.16
CA ASP A 206 -13.56 -11.27 11.93
C ASP A 206 -12.94 -10.21 11.02
N GLN A 207 -11.80 -9.65 11.39
CA GLN A 207 -11.07 -8.74 10.52
C GLN A 207 -10.37 -9.53 9.41
N THR A 208 -10.45 -9.01 8.18
CA THR A 208 -9.82 -9.64 7.02
C THR A 208 -9.32 -8.58 6.03
N PHE A 209 -8.67 -9.02 4.96
CA PHE A 209 -8.24 -8.14 3.89
C PHE A 209 -9.45 -7.67 3.07
N ILE A 210 -9.74 -6.38 3.13
CA ILE A 210 -10.95 -5.77 2.53
C ILE A 210 -10.67 -5.01 1.23
N GLY A 211 -9.41 -4.91 0.81
CA GLY A 211 -9.05 -4.34 -0.49
C GLY A 211 -7.59 -3.93 -0.59
N ASN A 212 -7.13 -3.61 -1.80
CA ASN A 212 -5.75 -3.18 -2.07
C ASN A 212 -5.73 -1.82 -2.80
N PRO A 213 -4.89 -0.85 -2.38
CA PRO A 213 -4.70 0.40 -3.11
C PRO A 213 -4.11 0.23 -4.54
N ILE A 214 -3.45 -0.90 -4.83
CA ILE A 214 -2.72 -1.13 -6.08
C ILE A 214 -3.66 -1.58 -7.22
N SER A 215 -4.75 -2.31 -6.94
CA SER A 215 -5.75 -2.67 -7.95
C SER A 215 -7.02 -3.27 -7.36
N LYS A 216 -8.17 -3.05 -8.01
CA LYS A 216 -9.46 -3.69 -7.69
C LYS A 216 -9.69 -5.02 -8.43
N ILE A 217 -8.78 -5.43 -9.30
CA ILE A 217 -8.90 -6.66 -10.10
C ILE A 217 -8.35 -7.84 -9.27
N PRO A 218 -9.04 -9.01 -9.25
CA PRO A 218 -8.49 -10.21 -8.62
C PRO A 218 -7.13 -10.53 -9.27
N ASN A 219 -6.11 -10.79 -8.43
CA ASN A 219 -4.68 -11.01 -8.76
C ASN A 219 -3.74 -9.82 -8.46
N TRP A 220 -4.20 -8.75 -7.82
CA TRP A 220 -3.31 -7.72 -7.21
C TRP A 220 -2.35 -7.02 -8.20
N CYS A 221 -2.65 -7.10 -9.50
CA CYS A 221 -1.89 -6.47 -10.58
C CYS A 221 -2.42 -5.07 -10.87
N ARG A 222 -1.53 -4.07 -10.97
CA ARG A 222 -1.86 -2.75 -11.51
C ARG A 222 -1.47 -2.67 -12.98
N TYR A 223 -2.32 -2.02 -13.78
CA TYR A 223 -2.09 -1.74 -15.19
C TYR A 223 -2.04 -0.23 -15.40
N TYR A 224 -1.05 0.23 -16.15
CA TYR A 224 -0.91 1.60 -16.59
C TYR A 224 -0.85 1.63 -18.11
N PHE A 225 -1.67 2.48 -18.71
CA PHE A 225 -1.70 2.71 -20.15
C PHE A 225 -1.60 4.21 -20.40
N ALA A 226 -0.70 4.61 -21.30
CA ALA A 226 -0.60 5.99 -21.74
C ALA A 226 -0.32 6.10 -23.23
N LEU A 227 -1.06 6.99 -23.89
CA LEU A 227 -0.78 7.47 -25.24
C LEU A 227 0.20 8.63 -25.12
N GLN A 228 1.47 8.39 -25.44
CA GLN A 228 2.53 9.39 -25.27
C GLN A 228 2.55 10.42 -26.40
N ARG A 229 2.21 9.99 -27.62
CA ARG A 229 2.23 10.85 -28.80
C ARG A 229 1.13 10.44 -29.77
N PHE A 230 0.41 11.44 -30.28
CA PHE A 230 -0.58 11.28 -31.32
C PHE A 230 -0.54 12.49 -32.23
N LEU A 231 0.05 12.33 -33.41
CA LEU A 231 0.11 13.37 -34.43
C LEU A 231 -0.47 12.83 -35.72
N ILE A 232 -1.38 13.60 -36.30
CA ILE A 232 -1.85 13.43 -37.67
C ILE A 232 -1.63 14.76 -38.39
N SER A 233 -1.23 14.74 -39.66
CA SER A 233 -0.88 15.95 -40.45
C SER A 233 -1.92 17.10 -40.45
N LYS A 234 -3.16 16.86 -40.01
CA LYS A 234 -4.23 17.87 -39.86
C LYS A 234 -4.70 18.16 -38.43
N LEU A 235 -4.22 17.43 -37.42
CA LEU A 235 -4.47 17.69 -36.00
C LEU A 235 -3.23 17.31 -35.19
N SER A 236 -2.55 18.31 -34.63
CA SER A 236 -1.46 18.12 -33.68
C SER A 236 -1.97 18.39 -32.27
N PHE A 237 -2.06 17.35 -31.43
CA PHE A 237 -2.14 17.51 -29.99
C PHE A 237 -0.77 17.20 -29.39
N SER A 238 -0.15 18.20 -28.77
CA SER A 238 1.05 18.01 -27.96
C SER A 238 0.62 17.89 -26.50
N GLY A 239 0.81 16.71 -25.92
CA GLY A 239 0.65 16.48 -24.48
C GLY A 239 -0.79 16.46 -24.01
N ILE A 240 -1.48 15.34 -24.24
CA ILE A 240 -2.64 14.97 -23.42
C ILE A 240 -2.27 13.66 -22.74
N MET A 241 -2.13 13.69 -21.42
CA MET A 241 -2.24 12.49 -20.60
C MET A 241 -3.70 12.05 -20.67
N VAL A 242 -4.07 11.30 -21.71
CA VAL A 242 -5.38 10.65 -21.76
C VAL A 242 -5.24 9.39 -20.92
N MET A 243 -5.72 9.44 -19.67
CA MET A 243 -6.09 8.21 -18.96
C MET A 243 -7.28 7.60 -19.71
N ILE A 244 -6.99 6.69 -20.65
CA ILE A 244 -8.02 5.87 -21.28
C ILE A 244 -8.27 4.70 -20.33
N TYR A 245 -9.39 4.77 -19.60
CA TYR A 245 -9.91 3.62 -18.86
C TYR A 245 -10.47 2.63 -19.88
N LEU A 246 -9.69 1.61 -20.25
CA LEU A 246 -10.22 0.52 -21.07
C LEU A 246 -10.94 -0.49 -20.16
N ILE A 247 -12.26 -0.55 -20.31
CA ILE A 247 -13.14 -1.51 -19.63
C ILE A 247 -12.92 -2.88 -20.27
N ILE A 248 -12.20 -3.79 -19.60
CA ILE A 248 -12.20 -5.20 -19.97
C ILE A 248 -13.31 -5.88 -19.17
N GLN A 249 -14.43 -6.18 -19.81
CA GLN A 249 -15.52 -6.95 -19.22
C GLN A 249 -15.10 -8.42 -19.08
N SER A 250 -15.04 -8.91 -17.85
CA SER A 250 -15.21 -10.32 -17.53
C SER A 250 -16.09 -10.42 -16.29
N GLY A 251 -17.19 -11.17 -16.37
CA GLY A 251 -18.03 -11.47 -15.20
C GLY A 251 -19.16 -10.49 -14.87
N GLY A 252 -19.68 -9.72 -15.83
CA GLY A 252 -21.02 -9.10 -15.68
C GLY A 252 -21.15 -7.89 -14.73
N HIS A 253 -20.05 -7.33 -14.23
CA HIS A 253 -20.09 -6.12 -13.42
C HIS A 253 -19.29 -4.98 -14.05
N THR A 254 -19.96 -3.85 -14.28
CA THR A 254 -19.37 -2.59 -14.77
C THR A 254 -18.88 -1.79 -13.57
N TYR A 255 -17.57 -1.54 -13.48
CA TYR A 255 -17.01 -0.66 -12.46
C TYR A 255 -16.31 0.53 -13.13
N VAL A 256 -16.84 1.72 -12.85
CA VAL A 256 -16.20 3.00 -13.17
C VAL A 256 -15.26 3.34 -12.01
N VAL A 257 -14.01 3.66 -12.30
CA VAL A 257 -13.05 4.15 -11.29
C VAL A 257 -12.50 5.48 -11.80
N SER A 258 -12.70 6.53 -11.01
CA SER A 258 -11.96 7.80 -11.08
C SER A 258 -10.53 7.59 -10.63
#